data_AF-A0A2G5R0H5-F1
#
_entry.id   AF-A0A2G5R0H5-F1
#
_cell.length_a   1.000
_cell.length_b   1.000
_cell.length_c   1.000
_cell.angle_alpha   90.00
_cell.angle_beta   90.00
_cell.angle_gamma   90.00
#
_symmetry.space_group_name_H-M   'P 1'
#
loop_
_entity.id
_entity.type
_entity.pdbx_description
1 polymer ?
#
loop_
_entity_poly.entity_id
_entity_poly.type
_entity_poly.pdbx_seq_one_letter_code
_entity_poly.pdbx_strand_id
1 'polypeptide(L)'
;MSIRPPSQYVAPAVSRSDRRVMKLTRVRVDTTDKTSRTLHFLHPDGTGRGNSRVGFVSPEHVPEFEGEEGWFEMERVRAKPWSYWRAIRRLDPPPHA
;
A
#
# COMPACT_ATOMS: atom_id res chain seq x y z
N MET A 1 4.19 18.96 -47.44
CA MET A 1 4.55 19.52 -46.11
C MET A 1 3.57 18.92 -45.10
N SER A 2 4.01 17.93 -44.30
CA SER A 2 3.13 17.23 -43.36
C SER A 2 3.31 17.79 -41.95
N ILE A 3 2.25 18.38 -41.42
CA ILE A 3 2.17 18.90 -40.05
C ILE A 3 1.91 17.69 -39.14
N ARG A 4 2.84 17.39 -38.23
CA ARG A 4 2.63 16.37 -37.18
C ARG A 4 1.71 16.99 -36.11
N PRO A 5 0.61 16.34 -35.70
CA PRO A 5 -0.17 16.85 -34.58
C PRO A 5 0.66 16.72 -33.29
N PRO A 6 0.46 17.62 -32.31
CA PRO A 6 1.12 17.49 -31.01
C PRO A 6 0.65 16.19 -30.37
N SER A 7 1.62 15.36 -29.98
CA SER A 7 1.43 14.13 -29.21
C SER A 7 0.56 14.45 -28.00
N GLN A 8 -0.74 14.15 -28.11
CA GLN A 8 -1.64 14.21 -26.98
C GLN A 8 -1.07 13.24 -25.95
N TYR A 9 -0.61 13.78 -24.82
CA TYR A 9 -0.36 13.01 -23.62
C TYR A 9 -1.68 12.33 -23.29
N VAL A 10 -1.84 11.08 -23.72
CA VAL A 10 -2.90 10.21 -23.24
C VAL A 10 -2.57 10.03 -21.77
N ALA A 11 -3.23 10.81 -20.90
CA ALA A 11 -3.26 10.54 -19.48
C ALA A 11 -3.55 9.04 -19.37
N PRO A 12 -2.71 8.25 -18.68
CA PRO A 12 -2.91 6.81 -18.62
C PRO A 12 -4.34 6.60 -18.15
N ALA A 13 -5.17 6.04 -19.04
CA ALA A 13 -6.51 5.60 -18.71
C ALA A 13 -6.39 4.92 -17.36
N VAL A 14 -7.06 5.47 -16.35
CA VAL A 14 -6.94 5.05 -14.95
C VAL A 14 -7.33 3.57 -14.95
N SER A 15 -6.33 2.71 -15.11
CA SER A 15 -6.47 1.27 -15.06
C SER A 15 -6.99 1.04 -13.67
N ARG A 16 -8.27 0.66 -13.57
CA ARG A 16 -8.99 0.33 -12.33
C ARG A 16 -7.97 -0.13 -11.30
N SER A 17 -7.57 0.79 -10.42
CA SER A 17 -6.45 0.51 -9.53
C SER A 17 -6.85 -0.74 -8.76
N ASP A 18 -5.96 -1.73 -8.67
CA ASP A 18 -6.24 -2.96 -7.92
C ASP A 18 -6.38 -2.55 -6.45
N ARG A 19 -7.63 -2.25 -6.06
CA ARG A 19 -7.99 -1.74 -4.74
C ARG A 19 -8.60 -2.87 -3.94
N ARG A 20 -8.15 -3.04 -2.70
CA ARG A 20 -8.57 -4.11 -1.81
C ARG A 20 -8.65 -3.61 -0.39
N VAL A 21 -9.62 -4.10 0.37
CA VAL A 21 -9.65 -3.90 1.82
C VAL A 21 -8.80 -4.99 2.47
N MET A 22 -7.78 -4.59 3.22
CA MET A 22 -6.83 -5.51 3.84
C MET A 22 -6.57 -5.09 5.29
N LYS A 23 -6.39 -6.09 6.15
CA LYS A 23 -5.89 -5.87 7.50
C LYS A 23 -4.38 -5.64 7.42
N LEU A 24 -3.91 -4.53 7.96
CA LEU A 24 -2.49 -4.24 8.13
C LEU A 24 -2.08 -4.52 9.58
N THR A 25 -0.95 -5.21 9.75
CA THR A 25 -0.32 -5.48 11.04
C THR A 25 1.02 -4.74 11.09
N ARG A 26 1.19 -3.90 12.12
CA ARG A 26 2.39 -3.09 12.36
C ARG A 26 3.55 -3.97 12.80
N VAL A 27 4.70 -3.78 12.16
CA VAL A 27 5.97 -4.38 12.57
C VAL A 27 6.90 -3.25 13.00
N ARG A 28 7.44 -3.37 14.22
CA ARG A 28 8.36 -2.40 14.83
C ARG A 28 9.79 -2.91 14.78
N VAL A 29 10.75 -2.00 14.91
CA VAL A 29 12.18 -2.34 15.04
C VAL A 29 12.41 -3.24 16.25
N ASP A 30 11.84 -2.87 17.39
CA ASP A 30 11.81 -3.67 18.60
C ASP A 30 10.36 -4.08 18.86
N THR A 31 10.11 -5.38 18.92
CA THR A 31 8.78 -5.94 19.18
C THR A 31 8.36 -5.82 20.64
N THR A 32 9.31 -5.59 21.54
CA THR A 32 9.11 -5.44 22.99
C THR A 32 8.79 -3.99 23.35
N ASP A 33 9.32 -3.04 22.59
CA ASP A 33 9.13 -1.61 22.81
C ASP A 33 8.04 -1.01 21.91
N LYS A 34 6.89 -0.67 22.54
CA LYS A 34 5.76 -0.02 21.86
C LYS A 34 5.98 1.46 21.55
N THR A 35 7.16 2.02 21.84
CA THR A 35 7.57 3.36 21.40
C THR A 35 8.53 3.31 20.22
N SER A 36 9.06 2.13 19.89
CA SER A 36 9.98 1.94 18.78
C SER A 36 9.34 2.22 17.42
N ARG A 37 10.19 2.72 16.50
CA ARG A 37 9.83 3.08 15.13
C ARG A 37 9.17 1.92 14.39
N THR A 38 8.15 2.25 13.58
CA THR A 38 7.55 1.29 12.64
C THR A 38 8.50 1.00 11.48
N LEU A 39 8.81 -0.27 11.24
CA LEU A 39 9.61 -0.74 10.12
C LEU A 39 8.76 -0.84 8.84
N HIS A 40 7.67 -1.60 8.91
CA HIS A 40 6.74 -1.85 7.81
C HIS A 40 5.42 -2.40 8.35
N PHE A 41 4.43 -2.51 7.47
CA PHE A 41 3.18 -3.20 7.75
C PHE A 41 3.06 -4.48 6.92
N LEU A 42 2.59 -5.55 7.54
CA LEU A 42 2.25 -6.81 6.89
C LEU A 42 0.77 -6.79 6.51
N HIS A 43 0.42 -7.49 5.43
CA HIS A 43 -0.95 -7.72 5.01
C HIS A 43 -1.17 -9.22 4.74
N PRO A 44 -2.41 -9.74 4.82
CA PRO A 44 -2.65 -11.20 4.74
C PRO A 44 -2.16 -11.84 3.43
N ASP A 45 -2.25 -11.12 2.31
CA ASP A 45 -1.75 -11.61 1.02
C ASP A 45 -0.21 -11.49 0.88
N GLY A 46 0.48 -10.99 1.90
CA GLY A 46 1.92 -10.79 1.92
C GLY A 46 2.58 -12.12 2.23
N THR A 47 3.38 -12.66 1.31
CA THR A 47 3.93 -14.01 1.45
C THR A 47 4.95 -14.18 2.58
N GLY A 48 5.31 -13.14 3.33
CA GLY A 48 6.25 -13.20 4.47
C GLY A 48 7.65 -13.74 4.14
N ARG A 49 7.89 -14.17 2.90
CA ARG A 49 9.12 -14.79 2.40
C ARG A 49 9.72 -13.87 1.33
N GLY A 50 10.71 -13.07 1.75
CA GLY A 50 11.60 -12.30 0.88
C GLY A 50 11.37 -10.78 0.88
N ASN A 51 12.39 -10.05 0.42
CA ASN A 51 12.47 -8.58 0.35
C ASN A 51 11.56 -7.94 -0.73
N SER A 52 10.45 -8.58 -1.09
CA SER A 52 9.55 -8.05 -2.12
C SER A 52 8.71 -6.92 -1.54
N ARG A 53 8.84 -5.70 -2.11
CA ARG A 53 8.00 -4.52 -1.81
C ARG A 53 6.50 -4.74 -2.07
N VAL A 54 6.12 -5.90 -2.59
CA VAL A 54 4.73 -6.34 -2.80
C VAL A 54 4.22 -7.16 -1.60
N GLY A 55 5.11 -7.66 -0.73
CA GLY A 55 4.76 -8.45 0.44
C GLY A 55 4.68 -7.66 1.76
N PHE A 56 5.09 -6.39 1.74
CA PHE A 56 5.00 -5.48 2.88
C PHE A 56 4.69 -4.06 2.40
N VAL A 57 4.09 -3.25 3.27
CA VAL A 57 3.74 -1.85 3.02
C VAL A 57 4.69 -0.95 3.80
N SER A 58 5.35 -0.03 3.13
CA SER A 58 6.18 1.00 3.79
C SER A 58 5.31 1.91 4.67
N PRO A 59 5.79 2.35 5.84
CA PRO A 59 5.01 3.20 6.73
C PRO A 59 4.70 4.58 6.12
N GLU A 60 5.53 5.08 5.22
CA GLU A 60 5.28 6.31 4.44
C GLU A 60 4.04 6.23 3.53
N HIS A 61 3.51 5.02 3.29
CA HIS A 61 2.33 4.78 2.48
C HIS A 61 1.11 4.37 3.32
N VAL A 62 1.20 4.48 4.64
CA VAL A 62 0.10 4.17 5.56
C VAL A 62 -0.24 5.42 6.37
N PRO A 63 -1.50 5.89 6.34
CA PRO A 63 -1.95 6.96 7.22
C PRO A 63 -1.67 6.64 8.69
N GLU A 64 -1.35 7.65 9.49
CA GLU A 64 -1.16 7.46 10.92
C GLU A 64 -2.43 6.90 11.57
N PHE A 65 -2.24 5.92 12.45
CA PHE A 65 -3.34 5.30 13.19
C PHE A 65 -2.87 4.77 14.54
N GLU A 66 -3.79 4.73 15.48
CA GLU A 66 -3.58 4.14 16.80
C GLU A 66 -3.79 2.63 16.78
N GLY A 67 -2.90 1.91 17.47
CA GLY A 67 -2.91 0.46 17.59
C GLY A 67 -1.85 -0.24 16.73
N GLU A 68 -1.79 -1.56 16.88
CA GLU A 68 -0.86 -2.42 16.11
C GLU A 68 -1.52 -2.96 14.84
N GLU A 69 -2.85 -2.97 14.76
CA GLU A 69 -3.58 -3.52 13.62
C GLU A 69 -4.71 -2.58 13.18
N GLY A 70 -5.00 -2.55 11.88
CA GLY A 70 -6.11 -1.76 11.34
C GLY A 70 -6.54 -2.23 9.96
N TRP A 71 -7.78 -1.92 9.60
CA TRP A 71 -8.31 -2.19 8.27
C TRP A 71 -8.08 -0.97 7.37
N PHE A 72 -7.56 -1.23 6.18
CA PHE A 72 -7.23 -0.18 5.22
C PHE A 72 -7.73 -0.53 3.84
N GLU A 73 -8.19 0.50 3.14
CA GLU A 73 -8.37 0.43 1.69
C GLU A 73 -7.00 0.61 1.05
N MET A 74 -6.47 -0.48 0.49
CA MET A 74 -5.18 -0.56 -0.18
C MET A 74 -5.34 -0.36 -1.67
N GLU A 75 -4.35 0.25 -2.30
CA GLU A 75 -4.23 0.41 -3.75
C GLU A 75 -2.88 -0.12 -4.22
N ARG A 76 -2.89 -1.00 -5.22
CA ARG A 76 -1.66 -1.45 -5.87
C ARG A 76 -1.22 -0.42 -6.90
N VAL A 77 -0.19 0.34 -6.55
CA VAL A 77 0.43 1.31 -7.45
C VAL A 77 1.40 0.58 -8.37
N ARG A 78 1.09 0.54 -9.68
CA ARG A 78 1.97 0.00 -10.71
C ARG A 78 2.99 1.05 -11.13
N ALA A 79 4.15 1.06 -10.47
CA ALA A 79 5.29 1.91 -10.81
C ALA A 79 6.47 1.07 -11.32
N LYS A 80 7.39 1.72 -12.05
CA LYS A 80 8.73 1.17 -12.34
C LYS A 80 9.72 1.74 -11.31
N PRO A 81 10.70 0.96 -10.81
CA PRO A 81 11.02 -0.43 -11.16
C PRO A 81 10.12 -1.49 -10.49
N TRP A 82 9.37 -1.13 -9.43
CA TRP A 82 8.54 -2.09 -8.69
C TRP A 82 7.16 -1.51 -8.40
N SER A 83 6.14 -2.36 -8.55
CA SER A 83 4.81 -2.05 -8.01
C SER A 83 4.83 -2.13 -6.48
N TYR A 84 4.06 -1.30 -5.82
CA TYR A 84 3.95 -1.27 -4.36
C TYR A 84 2.51 -1.08 -3.91
N TRP A 85 2.25 -1.37 -2.64
CA TRP A 85 0.95 -1.13 -2.02
C TRP A 85 0.95 0.20 -1.29
N ARG A 86 -0.17 0.92 -1.38
CA ARG A 86 -0.42 2.16 -0.65
C ARG A 86 -1.76 2.09 0.04
N ALA A 87 -1.83 2.46 1.31
CA ALA A 87 -3.11 2.66 1.97
C ALA A 87 -3.69 4.03 1.58
N ILE A 88 -4.90 4.03 1.04
CA ILE A 88 -5.66 5.24 0.69
C ILE A 88 -6.28 5.83 1.96
N ARG A 89 -6.94 4.98 2.76
CA ARG A 89 -7.65 5.38 3.98
C ARG A 89 -7.79 4.22 4.96
N ARG A 90 -7.90 4.57 6.24
CA ARG A 90 -8.33 3.65 7.29
C ARG A 90 -9.84 3.41 7.15
N LEU A 91 -10.25 2.18 7.37
CA LEU A 91 -11.65 1.78 7.43
C LEU A 91 -11.94 1.25 8.83
N ASP A 92 -13.20 1.38 9.24
CA ASP A 92 -13.71 0.60 10.36
C ASP A 92 -13.60 -0.88 10.04
N PRO A 93 -13.34 -1.73 11.05
CA PRO A 93 -13.36 -3.17 10.85
C PRO A 93 -14.71 -3.58 10.23
N PRO A 94 -14.71 -4.46 9.21
CA PRO A 94 -15.96 -4.94 8.64
C PRO A 94 -16.82 -5.53 9.77
N PRO A 95 -18.14 -5.19 9.83
CA PRO A 95 -19.03 -5.75 10.83
C PRO A 95 -19.08 -7.27 10.61
N HIS A 96 -18.48 -8.00 11.55
CA HIS A 96 -18.26 -9.46 11.55
C HIS A 96 -17.13 -10.00 10.66
N ALA A 97 -16.06 -10.42 11.33
CA ALA A 97 -15.31 -11.64 11.03
C ALA A 97 -15.43 -12.57 12.25
#